data_AF-A0A371LQT2-F1
#
_entry.id   AF-A0A371LQT2-F1
#
_cell.length_a   1.000
_cell.length_b   1.000
_cell.length_c   1.000
_cell.angle_alpha   90.00
_cell.angle_beta   90.00
_cell.angle_gamma   90.00
#
_symmetry.space_group_name_H-M   'P 1'
#
loop_
_entity.id
_entity.type
_entity.pdbx_description
1 polymer ?
#
loop_
_entity_poly.entity_id
_entity_poly.type
_entity_poly.pdbx_seq_one_letter_code
_entity_poly.pdbx_strand_id
1 'polypeptide(L)'
;ANNTVRNAQAGVIVMTRPTGNLIVGNDVRQSTYGVVPAGGDSYYARNVVVDNERGLQVAGDRNAFIENVVLDNGIGARASDILPSNWVLRNDFEGNEQTVESTIGPLRTWSHGGVGNYWGPLPIPDGDDDGVYVRPYRPSGSVDSRLG
;
A
#
# COMPACT_ATOMS: atom_id res chain seq x y z
N ALA A 1 -9.60 -15.23 2.69
CA ALA A 1 -8.21 -15.49 2.28
C ALA A 1 -8.22 -16.35 1.03
N ASN A 2 -7.18 -16.27 0.19
CA ASN A 2 -7.01 -17.09 -1.03
C ASN A 2 -8.20 -17.01 -2.01
N ASN A 3 -8.76 -15.81 -2.17
CA ASN A 3 -9.85 -15.56 -3.11
C ASN A 3 -9.32 -14.87 -4.37
N THR A 4 -10.03 -15.05 -5.49
CA THR A 4 -9.77 -14.34 -6.75
C THR A 4 -10.96 -13.45 -7.09
N VAL A 5 -10.70 -12.16 -7.37
CA VAL A 5 -11.71 -11.18 -7.79
C VAL A 5 -11.21 -10.46 -9.04
N ARG A 6 -12.08 -10.34 -10.06
CA ARG A 6 -11.76 -9.74 -11.36
C ARG A 6 -12.94 -8.92 -11.88
N ASN A 7 -12.69 -7.83 -12.60
CA ASN A 7 -13.71 -7.06 -13.34
C ASN A 7 -14.90 -6.63 -12.45
N ALA A 8 -14.61 -6.23 -11.21
CA ALA A 8 -15.61 -5.93 -10.20
C ALA A 8 -15.58 -4.45 -9.82
N GLN A 9 -16.69 -3.94 -9.31
CA GLN A 9 -16.67 -2.63 -8.66
C GLN A 9 -15.88 -2.70 -7.34
N ALA A 10 -16.06 -3.78 -6.57
CA ALA A 10 -15.42 -3.96 -5.27
C ALA A 10 -14.62 -5.27 -5.26
N GLY A 11 -13.33 -5.16 -4.92
CA GLY A 11 -12.45 -6.29 -4.64
C GLY A 11 -12.72 -6.88 -3.26
N VAL A 12 -11.84 -6.60 -2.30
CA VAL A 12 -12.02 -6.98 -0.90
C VAL A 12 -12.30 -5.73 -0.07
N ILE A 13 -13.50 -5.64 0.50
CA ILE A 13 -13.90 -4.53 1.37
C ILE A 13 -14.22 -5.08 2.75
N VAL A 14 -13.56 -4.52 3.75
CA VAL A 14 -13.88 -4.69 5.16
C VAL A 14 -14.75 -3.49 5.57
N MET A 15 -15.88 -3.73 6.24
CA MET A 15 -16.86 -2.67 6.52
C MET A 15 -17.01 -2.39 8.02
N THR A 16 -17.34 -1.13 8.34
CA THR A 16 -17.64 -0.63 9.69
C THR A 16 -16.38 -0.37 10.55
N ARG A 17 -16.23 -1.00 11.73
CA ARG A 17 -15.04 -0.91 12.59
C ARG A 17 -14.67 -2.27 13.19
N PRO A 18 -14.45 -3.30 12.35
CA PRO A 18 -14.13 -4.63 12.84
C PRO A 18 -12.68 -4.69 13.32
N THR A 19 -12.36 -5.72 14.10
CA THR A 19 -10.99 -5.98 14.59
C THR A 19 -10.64 -7.46 14.43
N GLY A 20 -9.34 -7.78 14.40
CA GLY A 20 -8.88 -9.17 14.36
C GLY A 20 -9.10 -9.87 13.02
N ASN A 21 -9.12 -9.14 11.90
CA ASN A 21 -9.33 -9.73 10.58
C ASN A 21 -8.00 -10.15 9.93
N LEU A 22 -8.04 -11.24 9.16
CA LEU A 22 -6.93 -11.71 8.34
C LEU A 22 -7.33 -11.68 6.86
N ILE A 23 -6.79 -10.71 6.12
CA ILE A 23 -7.03 -10.53 4.69
C ILE A 23 -5.73 -10.89 3.99
N VAL A 24 -5.59 -12.19 3.69
CA VAL A 24 -4.33 -12.77 3.24
C VAL A 24 -4.49 -13.52 1.92
N GLY A 25 -3.53 -13.36 1.01
CA GLY A 25 -3.42 -14.19 -0.19
C GLY A 25 -4.50 -13.96 -1.24
N ASN A 26 -5.21 -12.83 -1.21
CA ASN A 26 -6.26 -12.56 -2.21
C ASN A 26 -5.63 -11.98 -3.50
N ASP A 27 -6.16 -12.35 -4.66
CA ASP A 27 -5.76 -11.85 -5.98
C ASP A 27 -6.89 -11.02 -6.58
N VAL A 28 -6.74 -9.70 -6.56
CA VAL A 28 -7.74 -8.72 -6.99
C VAL A 28 -7.20 -7.94 -8.18
N ARG A 29 -7.88 -8.04 -9.33
CA ARG A 29 -7.45 -7.33 -10.53
C ARG A 29 -8.58 -6.67 -11.30
N GLN A 30 -8.23 -5.68 -12.13
CA GLN A 30 -9.15 -5.11 -13.13
C GLN A 30 -10.45 -4.60 -12.50
N SER A 31 -10.37 -4.04 -11.29
CA SER A 31 -11.53 -3.63 -10.51
C SER A 31 -11.45 -2.16 -10.12
N THR A 32 -12.58 -1.53 -9.77
CA THR A 32 -12.56 -0.14 -9.33
C THR A 32 -11.84 0.02 -7.97
N TYR A 33 -12.01 -0.94 -7.06
CA TYR A 33 -11.34 -0.97 -5.76
C TYR A 33 -10.65 -2.32 -5.54
N GLY A 34 -9.38 -2.30 -5.15
CA GLY A 34 -8.57 -3.48 -4.83
C GLY A 34 -8.85 -4.01 -3.41
N VAL A 35 -8.14 -3.47 -2.42
CA VAL A 35 -8.32 -3.82 -1.00
C VAL A 35 -8.63 -2.57 -0.17
N VAL A 36 -9.76 -2.59 0.51
CA VAL A 36 -10.30 -1.48 1.31
C VAL A 36 -10.45 -1.96 2.77
N PRO A 37 -9.54 -1.55 3.68
CA PRO A 37 -9.62 -1.91 5.08
C PRO A 37 -10.64 -1.05 5.83
N ALA A 38 -11.13 -1.55 6.96
CA ALA A 38 -11.84 -0.76 7.95
C ALA A 38 -11.55 -1.28 9.36
N GLY A 39 -11.75 -0.42 10.36
CA GLY A 39 -11.46 -0.74 11.76
C GLY A 39 -9.96 -0.85 12.04
N GLY A 40 -9.57 -1.78 12.91
CA GLY A 40 -8.20 -1.85 13.44
C GLY A 40 -7.73 -3.26 13.74
N ASP A 41 -6.52 -3.37 14.27
CA ASP A 41 -5.92 -4.64 14.75
C ASP A 41 -6.08 -5.79 13.75
N SER A 42 -5.89 -5.50 12.46
CA SER A 42 -6.10 -6.44 11.35
C SER A 42 -4.85 -6.57 10.47
N TYR A 43 -4.71 -7.73 9.84
CA TYR A 43 -3.55 -8.11 9.05
C TYR A 43 -3.91 -8.25 7.57
N TYR A 44 -3.35 -7.40 6.73
CA TYR A 44 -3.56 -7.36 5.28
C TYR A 44 -2.24 -7.73 4.61
N ALA A 45 -2.08 -8.99 4.20
CA ALA A 45 -0.76 -9.45 3.75
C ALA A 45 -0.77 -10.39 2.55
N ARG A 46 0.29 -10.33 1.75
CA ARG A 46 0.46 -11.20 0.58
C ARG A 46 -0.74 -11.17 -0.37
N ASN A 47 -1.43 -10.04 -0.46
CA ASN A 47 -2.45 -9.82 -1.46
C ASN A 47 -1.77 -9.35 -2.75
N VAL A 48 -2.32 -9.78 -3.89
CA VAL A 48 -1.92 -9.35 -5.22
C VAL A 48 -3.01 -8.42 -5.72
N VAL A 49 -2.67 -7.13 -5.90
CA VAL A 49 -3.61 -6.05 -6.20
C VAL A 49 -3.12 -5.35 -7.46
N VAL A 50 -3.67 -5.73 -8.62
CA VAL A 50 -3.08 -5.38 -9.94
C VAL A 50 -4.10 -4.75 -10.86
N ASP A 51 -3.74 -3.70 -11.58
CA ASP A 51 -4.58 -3.11 -12.65
C ASP A 51 -5.98 -2.70 -12.12
N ASN A 52 -6.04 -2.11 -10.93
CA ASN A 52 -7.27 -1.54 -10.38
C ASN A 52 -7.24 -0.02 -10.50
N GLU A 53 -8.40 0.65 -10.55
CA GLU A 53 -8.41 2.12 -10.47
C GLU A 53 -7.79 2.60 -9.15
N ARG A 54 -8.09 1.89 -8.04
CA ARG A 54 -7.54 2.15 -6.70
C ARG A 54 -7.09 0.84 -6.09
N GLY A 55 -5.79 0.70 -5.84
CA GLY A 55 -5.15 -0.52 -5.37
C GLY A 55 -5.40 -0.80 -3.89
N LEU A 56 -4.47 -0.38 -3.03
CA LEU A 56 -4.50 -0.63 -1.59
C LEU A 56 -4.83 0.66 -0.82
N GLN A 57 -5.94 0.66 -0.09
CA GLN A 57 -6.15 1.71 0.91
C GLN A 57 -5.44 1.35 2.22
N VAL A 58 -4.81 2.35 2.83
CA VAL A 58 -4.14 2.25 4.13
C VAL A 58 -4.89 3.15 5.10
N ALA A 59 -5.69 2.56 5.97
CA ALA A 59 -6.57 3.27 6.89
C ALA A 59 -6.74 2.50 8.21
N GLY A 60 -7.35 3.17 9.20
CA GLY A 60 -7.65 2.59 10.51
C GLY A 60 -6.50 2.71 11.51
N ASP A 61 -6.52 1.88 12.55
CA ASP A 61 -5.51 1.86 13.63
C ASP A 61 -4.92 0.47 13.89
N ARG A 62 -3.61 0.43 14.16
CA ARG A 62 -2.89 -0.82 14.50
C ARG A 62 -3.06 -1.95 13.47
N ASN A 63 -3.31 -1.59 12.22
CA ASN A 63 -3.31 -2.52 11.09
C ASN A 63 -1.87 -2.73 10.59
N ALA A 64 -1.61 -3.92 10.05
CA ALA A 64 -0.36 -4.23 9.38
C ALA A 64 -0.63 -4.62 7.92
N PHE A 65 0.03 -3.92 7.00
CA PHE A 65 -0.02 -4.11 5.57
C PHE A 65 1.35 -4.61 5.10
N ILE A 66 1.48 -5.91 4.87
CA ILE A 66 2.78 -6.58 4.78
C ILE A 66 2.88 -7.46 3.52
N GLU A 67 3.98 -7.38 2.77
CA GLU A 67 4.25 -8.30 1.63
C GLU A 67 3.16 -8.30 0.56
N ASN A 68 2.39 -7.22 0.39
CA ASN A 68 1.43 -7.10 -0.71
C ASN A 68 2.14 -6.67 -1.99
N VAL A 69 1.68 -7.18 -3.12
CA VAL A 69 2.10 -6.75 -4.46
C VAL A 69 1.02 -5.82 -5.00
N VAL A 70 1.37 -4.56 -5.25
CA VAL A 70 0.46 -3.50 -5.67
C VAL A 70 1.01 -2.88 -6.96
N LEU A 71 0.56 -3.42 -8.09
CA LEU A 71 1.17 -3.19 -9.40
C LEU A 71 0.18 -2.57 -10.38
N ASP A 72 0.64 -1.62 -11.19
CA ASP A 72 -0.10 -1.07 -12.35
C ASP A 72 -1.50 -0.55 -12.02
N ASN A 73 -1.75 -0.08 -10.79
CA ASN A 73 -3.03 0.54 -10.43
C ASN A 73 -3.02 2.04 -10.77
N GLY A 74 -4.19 2.63 -11.00
CA GLY A 74 -4.30 4.09 -11.14
C GLY A 74 -3.75 4.81 -9.90
N ILE A 75 -4.20 4.39 -8.72
CA ILE A 75 -3.59 4.78 -7.43
C ILE A 75 -3.09 3.52 -6.73
N GLY A 76 -1.78 3.45 -6.46
CA GLY A 76 -1.15 2.32 -5.77
C GLY A 76 -1.60 2.21 -4.32
N ALA A 77 -1.15 3.13 -3.47
CA ALA A 77 -1.59 3.25 -2.09
C ALA A 77 -2.40 4.52 -1.85
N ARG A 78 -3.49 4.41 -1.09
CA ARG A 78 -4.30 5.56 -0.66
C ARG A 78 -4.32 5.69 0.85
N ALA A 79 -3.82 6.79 1.39
CA ALA A 79 -3.80 7.10 2.81
C ALA A 79 -4.74 8.29 3.11
N SER A 80 -6.01 8.00 3.38
CA SER A 80 -7.04 9.02 3.66
C SER A 80 -7.32 9.23 5.15
N ASP A 81 -7.33 8.15 5.93
CA ASP A 81 -7.71 8.11 7.35
C ASP A 81 -6.77 7.19 8.14
N ILE A 82 -5.47 7.37 7.92
CA ILE A 82 -4.42 6.55 8.49
C ILE A 82 -3.99 7.09 9.86
N LEU A 83 -3.81 6.18 10.83
CA LEU A 83 -3.19 6.50 12.11
C LEU A 83 -1.72 6.05 12.16
N PRO A 84 -0.84 6.77 12.90
CA PRO A 84 0.58 6.45 12.95
C PRO A 84 0.93 5.06 13.51
N SER A 85 -0.04 4.39 14.16
CA SER A 85 0.11 3.05 14.73
C SER A 85 0.07 1.93 13.69
N ASN A 86 -0.24 2.22 12.43
CA ASN A 86 -0.20 1.23 11.36
C ASN A 86 1.23 0.96 10.89
N TRP A 87 1.46 -0.22 10.35
CA TRP A 87 2.71 -0.59 9.68
C TRP A 87 2.47 -0.95 8.23
N VAL A 88 3.22 -0.33 7.31
CA VAL A 88 3.22 -0.67 5.89
C VAL A 88 4.65 -1.05 5.52
N LEU A 89 4.93 -2.36 5.40
CA LEU A 89 6.30 -2.88 5.28
C LEU A 89 6.40 -3.98 4.23
N ARG A 90 7.52 -4.03 3.51
CA ARG A 90 7.86 -5.06 2.53
C ARG A 90 6.82 -5.23 1.42
N ASN A 91 6.04 -4.21 1.12
CA ASN A 91 5.14 -4.24 -0.02
C ASN A 91 5.89 -3.82 -1.27
N ASP A 92 5.45 -4.32 -2.42
CA ASP A 92 5.97 -3.95 -3.72
C ASP A 92 4.96 -3.03 -4.39
N PHE A 93 5.29 -1.74 -4.46
CA PHE A 93 4.53 -0.74 -5.19
C PHE A 93 5.28 -0.41 -6.48
N GLU A 94 4.76 -0.82 -7.63
CA GLU A 94 5.44 -0.63 -8.91
C GLU A 94 4.44 -0.30 -10.01
N GLY A 95 4.84 0.48 -11.01
CA GLY A 95 4.04 0.75 -12.21
C GLY A 95 2.70 1.50 -12.01
N ASN A 96 2.35 1.87 -10.78
CA ASN A 96 1.12 2.60 -10.49
C ASN A 96 1.19 4.02 -11.07
N GLU A 97 0.09 4.53 -11.66
CA GLU A 97 0.07 5.88 -12.27
C GLU A 97 0.34 6.98 -11.24
N GLN A 98 -0.20 6.79 -10.04
CA GLN A 98 0.17 7.53 -8.83
C GLN A 98 0.51 6.53 -7.72
N THR A 99 1.76 6.48 -7.31
CA THR A 99 2.26 5.51 -6.32
C THR A 99 1.55 5.66 -4.98
N VAL A 100 1.46 6.89 -4.46
CA VAL A 100 0.76 7.20 -3.21
C VAL A 100 -0.11 8.43 -3.35
N GLU A 101 -1.39 8.30 -3.00
CA GLU A 101 -2.27 9.44 -2.70
C GLU A 101 -2.40 9.57 -1.18
N SER A 102 -2.02 10.72 -0.62
CA SER A 102 -2.16 11.00 0.81
C SER A 102 -2.82 12.36 1.01
N THR A 103 -3.96 12.38 1.69
CA THR A 103 -4.64 13.63 2.10
C THR A 103 -4.12 14.16 3.43
N ILE A 104 -3.35 13.34 4.13
CA ILE A 104 -2.66 13.66 5.39
C ILE A 104 -1.19 13.88 5.03
N GLY A 105 -0.48 14.78 5.71
CA GLY A 105 0.90 15.16 5.38
C GLY A 105 1.93 14.01 5.46
N PRO A 106 3.23 14.30 5.66
CA PRO A 106 4.25 13.25 5.69
C PRO A 106 3.97 12.21 6.80
N LEU A 107 3.89 10.93 6.43
CA LEU A 107 3.57 9.83 7.35
C LEU A 107 4.82 8.99 7.62
N ARG A 108 4.96 8.51 8.86
CA ARG A 108 6.05 7.59 9.24
C ARG A 108 5.68 6.10 9.11
N THR A 109 4.42 5.79 8.86
CA THR A 109 3.87 4.41 8.79
C THR A 109 4.44 3.57 7.63
N TRP A 110 5.01 4.23 6.61
CA TRP A 110 5.64 3.61 5.44
C TRP A 110 6.96 2.87 5.73
N SER A 111 7.43 2.91 6.98
CA SER A 111 8.61 2.20 7.43
C SER A 111 8.57 1.97 8.94
N HIS A 112 9.18 0.88 9.42
CA HIS A 112 9.33 0.62 10.85
C HIS A 112 10.61 -0.17 11.11
N GLY A 113 11.40 0.25 12.12
CA GLY A 113 12.62 -0.47 12.51
C GLY A 113 13.65 -0.64 11.38
N GLY A 114 13.74 0.33 10.46
CA GLY A 114 14.64 0.25 9.29
C GLY A 114 14.09 -0.56 8.11
N VAL A 115 12.91 -1.16 8.24
CA VAL A 115 12.24 -1.89 7.16
C VAL A 115 11.29 -0.94 6.43
N GLY A 116 11.43 -0.84 5.11
CA GLY A 116 10.58 -0.03 4.24
C GLY A 116 9.75 -0.88 3.28
N ASN A 117 9.40 -0.30 2.14
CA ASN A 117 8.72 -0.97 1.02
C ASN A 117 9.58 -0.79 -0.24
N TYR A 118 9.34 -1.63 -1.25
CA TYR A 118 9.82 -1.37 -2.60
C TYR A 118 8.84 -0.42 -3.29
N TRP A 119 9.36 0.64 -3.90
CA TRP A 119 8.57 1.73 -4.49
C TRP A 119 8.77 1.85 -6.01
N GLY A 120 9.27 0.79 -6.64
CA GLY A 120 9.70 0.83 -8.04
C GLY A 120 10.98 1.63 -8.22
N PRO A 121 11.45 1.78 -9.48
CA PRO A 121 12.61 2.58 -9.83
C PRO A 121 12.30 4.08 -9.75
N LEU A 122 12.92 4.77 -8.79
CA LEU A 122 12.79 6.21 -8.59
C LEU A 122 14.07 6.92 -9.08
N PRO A 123 14.00 8.22 -9.46
CA PRO A 123 15.18 9.02 -9.81
C PRO A 123 15.99 9.42 -8.56
N ILE A 124 16.14 8.49 -7.62
CA ILE A 124 16.96 8.60 -6.42
C ILE A 124 18.15 7.66 -6.65
N PRO A 125 19.40 8.14 -6.50
CA PRO A 125 20.55 7.27 -6.68
C PRO A 125 20.51 6.04 -5.76
N ASP A 126 20.88 4.92 -6.34
CA ASP A 126 21.40 3.76 -5.64
C ASP A 126 22.91 3.74 -5.94
N GLY A 127 23.71 3.99 -4.92
CA GLY A 127 25.14 4.33 -5.08
C GLY A 127 26.02 3.10 -5.28
N ASP A 128 25.56 1.96 -4.76
CA ASP A 128 26.23 0.66 -4.76
C ASP A 128 25.43 -0.44 -5.48
N ASP A 129 24.29 -0.09 -6.08
CA ASP A 129 23.43 -0.98 -6.89
C ASP A 129 22.92 -2.20 -6.10
N ASP A 130 22.63 -1.99 -4.81
CA ASP A 130 22.18 -3.02 -3.88
C ASP A 130 20.64 -3.13 -3.78
N GLY A 131 19.92 -2.28 -4.53
CA GLY A 131 18.47 -2.17 -4.52
C GLY A 131 17.92 -1.26 -3.42
N VAL A 132 18.79 -0.58 -2.66
CA VAL A 132 18.43 0.34 -1.59
C VAL A 132 18.90 1.75 -1.93
N TYR A 133 17.97 2.70 -1.92
CA TYR A 133 18.31 4.10 -2.18
C TYR A 133 19.30 4.66 -1.16
N VAL A 134 20.23 5.50 -1.64
CA VAL A 134 21.24 6.20 -0.81
C VAL A 134 20.64 7.07 0.29
N ARG A 135 19.34 7.39 0.19
CA ARG A 135 18.57 8.07 1.23
C ARG A 135 17.16 7.48 1.36
N PRO A 136 16.50 7.68 2.51
CA PRO A 136 15.10 7.31 2.65
C PRO A 136 14.20 8.05 1.65
N TYR A 137 13.31 7.30 1.00
CA TYR A 137 12.19 7.83 0.21
C TYR A 137 10.98 8.08 1.11
N ARG A 138 10.32 9.23 0.94
CA ARG A 138 9.14 9.64 1.71
C ARG A 138 7.93 9.82 0.79
N PRO A 139 7.16 8.76 0.48
CA PRO A 139 6.14 8.80 -0.57
C PRO A 139 5.02 9.84 -0.34
N SER A 140 4.71 10.19 0.91
CA SER A 140 3.76 11.28 1.23
C SER A 140 4.42 12.60 1.65
N GLY A 141 5.73 12.74 1.40
CA GLY A 141 6.51 13.95 1.68
C GLY A 141 6.39 14.99 0.56
N SER A 142 6.52 16.28 0.90
CA SER A 142 6.30 17.40 -0.04
C SER A 142 7.17 17.42 -1.31
N VAL A 143 8.30 16.71 -1.29
CA VAL A 143 9.24 16.60 -2.42
C VAL A 143 9.07 15.25 -3.12
N ASP A 144 9.24 14.18 -2.34
CA ASP A 144 9.27 12.80 -2.81
C ASP A 144 7.94 12.32 -3.39
N SER A 145 6.80 12.89 -2.95
CA SER A 145 5.48 12.57 -3.50
C SER A 145 5.28 13.00 -4.96
N ARG A 146 6.29 13.60 -5.60
CA ARG A 146 6.27 14.00 -7.01
C ARG A 146 7.12 13.07 -7.88
N LEU A 147 7.81 12.11 -7.28
CA LEU A 147 8.76 11.22 -7.95
C LEU A 147 8.12 9.90 -8.39
N GLY A 148 6.91 9.60 -7.91
CA GLY A 148 6.15 8.41 -8.26
C GLY A 148 4.66 8.65 -8.15
#